data_AF-A0A2L2WME4-F1
#
_entry.id   AF-A0A2L2WME4-F1
#
_cell.length_a   1.000
_cell.length_b   1.000
_cell.length_c   1.000
_cell.angle_alpha   90.00
_cell.angle_beta   90.00
_cell.angle_gamma   90.00
#
_symmetry.space_group_name_H-M   'P 1'
#
loop_
_entity.id
_entity.type
_entity.pdbx_description
1 polymer ?
#
loop_
_entity_poly.entity_id
_entity_poly.type
_entity_poly.pdbx_seq_one_letter_code
_entity_poly.pdbx_strand_id
1 'polypeptide(L)'
;MKSKTLIISLAAAAAVCGCNSTQKEAEKLLESANYDFVHGRYDIALDAIDSLRKIYPNAIEVRKQALELQQRIALKKAQEDAEEADKLYQIASRDYEVMRKAVEKSGAYATQEQIDELTRRRIERDSMKIMMDTQFAKIRYIHRRQLQNDK
;
A
#
# COMPACT_ATOMS: atom_id res chain seq x y z
N MET A 1 -13.03 73.60 12.54
CA MET A 1 -13.10 72.86 13.83
C MET A 1 -13.96 71.62 13.57
N LYS A 2 -13.53 70.37 13.64
CA LYS A 2 -12.45 69.73 14.42
C LYS A 2 -11.77 68.66 13.55
N SER A 3 -10.46 68.60 13.69
CA SER A 3 -9.55 67.54 13.23
C SER A 3 -9.99 66.17 13.72
N LYS A 4 -9.76 65.13 12.92
CA LYS A 4 -9.19 63.86 13.39
C LYS A 4 -8.34 63.21 12.29
N THR A 5 -7.06 63.18 12.58
CA THR A 5 -5.92 62.64 11.83
C THR A 5 -5.98 61.12 11.62
N LEU A 6 -5.37 60.71 10.50
CA LEU A 6 -4.90 59.36 10.11
C LEU A 6 -4.53 58.41 11.25
N ILE A 7 -4.77 57.09 11.05
CA ILE A 7 -3.74 56.04 11.17
C ILE A 7 -3.97 54.97 10.09
N ILE A 8 -3.03 54.91 9.14
CA ILE A 8 -2.76 53.76 8.28
C ILE A 8 -2.02 52.73 9.14
N SER A 9 -2.55 51.51 9.27
CA SER A 9 -1.79 50.38 9.85
C SER A 9 -1.64 49.27 8.80
N LEU A 10 -0.66 49.49 7.92
CA LEU A 10 0.03 48.47 7.15
C LEU A 10 0.92 47.67 8.12
N ALA A 11 0.55 46.42 8.43
CA ALA A 11 1.49 45.39 8.91
C ALA A 11 0.80 44.02 9.07
N ALA A 12 0.65 43.28 7.97
CA ALA A 12 0.56 41.83 7.98
C ALA A 12 1.44 41.25 6.86
N ALA A 13 2.72 41.64 6.89
CA ALA A 13 3.76 41.09 6.03
C ALA A 13 4.96 40.74 6.92
N ALA A 14 4.81 39.69 7.72
CA ALA A 14 5.91 39.12 8.51
C ALA A 14 5.67 37.62 8.74
N ALA A 15 5.82 36.81 7.68
CA ALA A 15 6.10 35.37 7.81
C ALA A 15 6.73 34.71 6.55
N VAL A 16 7.25 35.45 5.57
CA VAL A 16 7.79 34.83 4.33
C VAL A 16 9.25 34.38 4.45
N CYS A 17 9.97 34.75 5.52
CA CYS A 17 11.39 34.41 5.66
C CYS A 17 11.68 33.01 6.24
N GLY A 18 10.67 32.25 6.67
CA GLY A 18 10.84 30.87 7.18
C GLY A 18 10.35 29.75 6.25
N CYS A 19 9.66 30.09 5.15
CA CYS A 19 9.08 29.11 4.23
C CYS A 19 10.15 28.33 3.46
N ASN A 20 11.30 28.93 3.13
CA ASN A 20 12.32 28.26 2.30
C ASN A 20 13.08 27.14 3.04
N SER A 21 13.41 27.32 4.33
CA SER A 21 14.12 26.28 5.08
C SER A 21 13.21 25.10 5.42
N THR A 22 11.99 25.39 5.87
CA THR A 22 10.98 24.37 6.20
C THR A 22 10.55 23.55 4.98
N GLN A 23 10.40 24.19 3.83
CA GLN A 23 10.14 23.51 2.55
C GLN A 23 11.29 22.56 2.16
N LYS A 24 12.54 23.03 2.26
CA LYS A 24 13.73 22.24 1.91
C LYS A 24 13.92 21.04 2.84
N GLU A 25 13.57 21.15 4.11
CA GLU A 25 13.65 20.04 5.06
C GLU A 25 12.54 18.99 4.81
N ALA A 26 11.34 19.43 4.45
CA ALA A 26 10.27 18.53 4.02
C ALA A 26 10.67 17.76 2.74
N GLU A 27 11.29 18.44 1.77
CA GLU A 27 11.79 17.81 0.54
C GLU A 27 12.84 16.72 0.81
N LYS A 28 13.74 16.93 1.78
CA LYS A 28 14.70 15.90 2.19
C LYS A 28 14.04 14.65 2.78
N LEU A 29 12.98 14.81 3.57
CA LEU A 29 12.22 13.66 4.07
C LEU A 29 11.53 12.91 2.92
N LEU A 30 10.98 13.64 1.95
CA LEU A 30 10.39 13.03 0.76
C LEU A 30 11.43 12.31 -0.10
N GLU A 31 12.63 12.87 -0.25
CA GLU A 31 13.75 12.23 -0.93
C GLU A 31 14.17 10.93 -0.22
N SER A 32 14.29 10.96 1.11
CA SER A 32 14.55 9.76 1.92
C SER A 32 13.47 8.70 1.70
N ALA A 33 12.19 9.09 1.75
CA ALA A 33 11.08 8.18 1.53
C ALA A 33 11.13 7.55 0.13
N ASN A 34 11.47 8.33 -0.91
CA ASN A 34 11.65 7.80 -2.26
C ASN A 34 12.84 6.83 -2.35
N TYR A 35 13.96 7.16 -1.71
CA TYR A 35 15.11 6.28 -1.63
C TYR A 35 14.74 4.94 -0.99
N ASP A 36 14.07 4.96 0.15
CA ASP A 36 13.61 3.75 0.84
C ASP A 36 12.60 2.96 0.00
N PHE A 37 11.66 3.62 -0.67
CA PHE A 37 10.70 3.00 -1.58
C PHE A 37 11.39 2.24 -2.74
N VAL A 38 12.36 2.86 -3.42
CA VAL A 38 13.09 2.23 -4.54
C VAL A 38 13.91 1.02 -4.08
N HIS A 39 14.31 0.99 -2.81
CA HIS A 39 15.05 -0.13 -2.21
C HIS A 39 14.15 -1.15 -1.50
N GLY A 40 12.82 -1.08 -1.68
CA GLY A 40 11.87 -2.02 -1.09
C GLY A 40 11.69 -1.88 0.42
N ARG A 41 12.23 -0.83 1.06
CA ARG A 41 12.11 -0.56 2.49
C ARG A 41 10.83 0.23 2.78
N TYR A 42 9.68 -0.38 2.48
CA TYR A 42 8.40 0.33 2.47
C TYR A 42 7.99 0.90 3.82
N ASP A 43 8.24 0.20 4.92
CA ASP A 43 7.83 0.68 6.24
C ASP A 43 8.66 1.90 6.67
N ILE A 44 9.95 1.93 6.35
CA ILE A 44 10.81 3.11 6.57
C ILE A 44 10.35 4.28 5.71
N ALA A 45 9.99 4.03 4.45
CA ALA A 45 9.45 5.06 3.56
C ALA A 45 8.14 5.66 4.11
N LEU A 46 7.25 4.82 4.67
CA LEU A 46 6.00 5.26 5.30
C LEU A 46 6.26 6.09 6.58
N ASP A 47 7.20 5.67 7.41
CA ASP A 47 7.59 6.42 8.62
C ASP A 47 8.14 7.82 8.29
N ALA A 48 8.92 7.93 7.21
CA ALA A 48 9.42 9.20 6.70
C ALA A 48 8.27 10.09 6.18
N ILE A 49 7.28 9.52 5.47
CA ILE A 49 6.08 10.24 5.01
C ILE A 49 5.25 10.73 6.19
N ASP A 50 5.02 9.90 7.22
CA ASP A 50 4.24 10.29 8.38
C ASP A 50 4.95 11.37 9.21
N SER A 51 6.28 11.27 9.34
CA SER A 51 7.11 12.32 9.93
C SER A 51 6.99 13.64 9.16
N LEU A 52 7.07 13.60 7.83
CA LEU A 52 6.90 14.76 6.96
C LEU A 52 5.55 15.43 7.17
N ARG A 53 4.47 14.64 7.19
CA ARG A 53 3.09 15.14 7.36
C ARG A 53 2.87 15.77 8.74
N LYS A 54 3.52 15.24 9.78
CA LYS A 54 3.43 15.71 11.16
C LYS A 54 4.26 16.98 11.42
N ILE A 55 5.50 17.00 10.95
CA ILE A 55 6.47 18.06 11.26
C ILE A 55 6.29 19.27 10.33
N TYR A 56 5.91 19.05 9.06
CA TYR A 56 5.80 20.12 8.06
C TYR A 56 4.38 20.24 7.50
N PRO A 57 3.37 20.57 8.34
CA PRO A 57 1.97 20.65 7.89
C PRO A 57 1.75 21.70 6.79
N ASN A 58 2.57 22.75 6.73
CA ASN A 58 2.42 23.83 5.76
C ASN A 58 3.14 23.58 4.41
N ALA A 59 3.91 22.49 4.29
CA ALA A 59 4.60 22.11 3.05
C ALA A 59 3.61 21.39 2.09
N ILE A 60 2.57 22.11 1.65
CA ILE A 60 1.40 21.51 0.97
C ILE A 60 1.78 20.71 -0.28
N GLU A 61 2.62 21.25 -1.15
CA GLU A 61 3.01 20.56 -2.38
C GLU A 61 3.85 19.30 -2.11
N VAL A 62 4.77 19.36 -1.14
CA VAL A 62 5.56 18.18 -0.73
C VAL A 62 4.65 17.11 -0.12
N ARG A 63 3.63 17.51 0.65
CA ARG A 63 2.65 16.59 1.22
C ARG A 63 1.78 15.91 0.16
N LYS A 64 1.45 16.59 -0.94
CA LYS A 64 0.76 15.98 -2.08
C LYS A 64 1.62 14.89 -2.73
N GLN A 65 2.89 15.20 -3.01
CA GLN A 65 3.85 14.23 -3.54
C GLN A 65 4.06 13.05 -2.58
N ALA A 66 4.12 13.31 -1.27
CA ALA A 66 4.22 12.26 -0.26
C ALA A 66 2.98 11.35 -0.24
N LEU A 67 1.78 11.91 -0.45
CA LEU A 67 0.55 11.13 -0.56
C LEU A 67 0.53 10.24 -1.82
N GLU A 68 1.01 10.75 -2.95
CA GLU A 68 1.18 9.95 -4.18
C GLU A 68 2.19 8.81 -3.96
N LEU A 69 3.32 9.09 -3.30
CA LEU A 69 4.30 8.07 -2.94
C LEU A 69 3.69 7.02 -2.00
N GLN A 70 2.92 7.42 -1.00
CA GLN A 70 2.21 6.50 -0.10
C GLN A 70 1.25 5.58 -0.86
N GLN A 71 0.54 6.09 -1.87
CA GLN A 71 -0.32 5.29 -2.73
C GLN A 71 0.48 4.28 -3.58
N ARG A 72 1.63 4.69 -4.11
CA ARG A 72 2.55 3.79 -4.85
C ARG A 72 3.11 2.69 -3.95
N ILE A 73 3.49 3.02 -2.71
CA ILE A 73 3.92 2.04 -1.71
C ILE A 73 2.80 1.03 -1.44
N ALA A 74 1.57 1.50 -1.20
CA ALA A 74 0.42 0.63 -0.93
C ALA A 74 0.13 -0.32 -2.10
N LEU A 75 0.21 0.18 -3.34
CA LEU A 75 0.08 -0.64 -4.55
C LEU A 75 1.18 -1.71 -4.61
N LYS A 76 2.43 -1.31 -4.38
CA LYS A 76 3.58 -2.22 -4.49
C LYS A 76 3.55 -3.32 -3.43
N LYS A 77 3.24 -3.00 -2.17
CA LYS A 77 3.01 -4.01 -1.11
C LYS A 77 1.90 -4.98 -1.51
N ALA A 78 0.76 -4.47 -2.02
CA ALA A 78 -0.33 -5.34 -2.44
C ALA A 78 0.04 -6.25 -3.63
N GLN A 79 0.90 -5.78 -4.55
CA GLN A 79 1.43 -6.60 -5.65
C GLN A 79 2.33 -7.72 -5.14
N GLU A 80 3.25 -7.43 -4.22
CA GLU A 80 4.13 -8.43 -3.61
C GLU A 80 3.32 -9.47 -2.79
N ASP A 81 2.36 -9.01 -1.98
CA ASP A 81 1.44 -9.89 -1.25
C ASP A 81 0.67 -10.81 -2.22
N ALA A 82 0.26 -10.29 -3.39
CA ALA A 82 -0.46 -11.06 -4.40
C ALA A 82 0.45 -12.10 -5.09
N GLU A 83 1.70 -11.75 -5.39
CA GLU A 83 2.69 -12.67 -5.94
C GLU A 83 3.00 -13.82 -4.98
N GLU A 84 3.11 -13.54 -3.68
CA GLU A 84 3.29 -14.58 -2.66
C GLU A 84 2.05 -15.47 -2.56
N ALA A 85 0.85 -14.88 -2.48
CA ALA A 85 -0.39 -15.63 -2.39
C ALA A 85 -0.63 -16.52 -3.63
N ASP A 86 -0.31 -16.04 -4.84
CA ASP A 86 -0.39 -16.86 -6.05
C ASP A 86 0.59 -18.05 -5.99
N LYS A 87 1.85 -17.84 -5.59
CA LYS A 87 2.82 -18.94 -5.42
C LYS A 87 2.30 -20.02 -4.47
N LEU A 88 1.76 -19.63 -3.31
CA LEU A 88 1.20 -20.57 -2.34
C LEU A 88 -0.01 -21.31 -2.90
N TYR A 89 -0.90 -20.62 -3.60
CA TYR A 89 -2.04 -21.23 -4.27
C TYR A 89 -1.63 -22.23 -5.36
N GLN A 90 -0.60 -21.91 -6.15
CA GLN A 90 -0.07 -22.80 -7.19
C GLN A 90 0.53 -24.09 -6.59
N ILE A 91 1.24 -23.99 -5.46
CA ILE A 91 1.78 -25.14 -4.73
C ILE A 91 0.61 -26.01 -4.22
N ALA A 92 -0.31 -25.42 -3.47
CA ALA A 92 -1.46 -26.15 -2.91
C ALA A 92 -2.34 -26.80 -3.99
N SER A 93 -2.52 -26.11 -5.13
CA SER A 93 -3.24 -26.64 -6.29
C SER A 93 -2.55 -27.84 -6.90
N ARG A 94 -1.22 -27.79 -7.07
CA ARG A 94 -0.46 -28.93 -7.59
C ARG A 94 -0.55 -30.13 -6.67
N ASP A 95 -0.36 -29.92 -5.37
CA ASP A 95 -0.40 -31.00 -4.36
C ASP A 95 -1.78 -31.66 -4.32
N TYR A 96 -2.84 -30.85 -4.34
CA TYR A 96 -4.20 -31.35 -4.43
C TYR A 96 -4.43 -32.18 -5.71
N GLU A 97 -4.02 -31.68 -6.87
CA GLU A 97 -4.27 -32.38 -8.14
C GLU A 97 -3.52 -33.71 -8.24
N VAL A 98 -2.31 -33.80 -7.67
CA VAL A 98 -1.57 -35.07 -7.56
C VAL A 98 -2.34 -36.07 -6.69
N MET A 99 -2.78 -35.63 -5.51
CA MET A 99 -3.52 -36.49 -4.57
C MET A 99 -4.88 -36.91 -5.13
N ARG A 100 -5.61 -35.98 -5.74
CA ARG A 100 -6.89 -36.22 -6.38
C ARG A 100 -6.77 -37.33 -7.42
N LYS A 101 -5.79 -37.24 -8.32
CA LYS A 101 -5.55 -38.27 -9.35
C LYS A 101 -5.21 -39.63 -8.75
N ALA A 102 -4.45 -39.68 -7.65
CA ALA A 102 -4.14 -40.92 -6.97
C ALA A 102 -5.40 -41.58 -6.37
N VAL A 103 -6.25 -40.79 -5.72
CA VAL A 103 -7.54 -41.26 -5.18
C VAL A 103 -8.48 -41.71 -6.29
N GLU A 104 -8.62 -40.92 -7.36
CA GLU A 104 -9.44 -41.28 -8.53
C GLU A 104 -8.97 -42.59 -9.17
N LYS A 105 -7.66 -42.82 -9.25
CA LYS A 105 -7.07 -44.07 -9.75
C LYS A 105 -7.34 -45.27 -8.84
N SER A 106 -7.40 -45.08 -7.53
CA SER A 106 -7.78 -46.12 -6.57
C SER A 106 -9.26 -46.50 -6.68
N GLY A 107 -10.11 -45.60 -7.18
CA GLY A 107 -11.53 -45.85 -7.40
C GLY A 107 -12.23 -46.36 -6.14
N ALA A 108 -12.93 -47.49 -6.24
CA ALA A 108 -13.64 -48.11 -5.13
C ALA A 108 -12.72 -48.67 -4.01
N TYR A 109 -11.41 -48.77 -4.25
CA TYR A 109 -10.42 -49.22 -3.26
C TYR A 109 -9.77 -48.08 -2.46
N ALA A 110 -10.18 -46.83 -2.69
CA ALA A 110 -9.68 -45.71 -1.91
C ALA A 110 -10.07 -45.86 -0.43
N THR A 111 -9.10 -45.65 0.47
CA THR A 111 -9.36 -45.75 1.92
C THR A 111 -10.04 -44.48 2.42
N GLN A 112 -10.80 -44.57 3.53
CA GLN A 112 -11.43 -43.39 4.14
C GLN A 112 -10.38 -42.31 4.49
N GLU A 113 -9.22 -42.72 4.99
CA GLU A 113 -8.11 -41.81 5.31
C GLU A 113 -7.63 -41.03 4.08
N GLN A 114 -7.56 -41.66 2.90
CA GLN A 114 -7.21 -40.99 1.65
C GLN A 114 -8.26 -39.96 1.24
N ILE A 115 -9.55 -40.25 1.45
CA ILE A 115 -10.65 -39.32 1.17
C ILE A 115 -10.64 -38.12 2.13
N ASP A 116 -10.39 -38.38 3.41
CA ASP A 116 -10.33 -37.35 4.45
C ASP A 116 -9.15 -36.41 4.22
N GLU A 117 -7.97 -36.95 3.91
CA GLU A 117 -6.78 -36.15 3.58
C GLU A 117 -7.00 -35.33 2.29
N LEU A 118 -7.60 -35.92 1.25
CA LEU A 118 -7.97 -35.19 0.03
C LEU A 118 -8.92 -34.03 0.33
N THR A 119 -9.87 -34.23 1.24
CA THR A 119 -10.81 -33.18 1.68
C THR A 119 -10.08 -32.07 2.42
N ARG A 120 -9.15 -32.39 3.33
CA ARG A 120 -8.30 -31.40 4.00
C ARG A 120 -7.49 -30.58 2.99
N ARG A 121 -6.81 -31.25 2.04
CA ARG A 121 -6.02 -30.56 1.00
C ARG A 121 -6.86 -29.67 0.11
N ARG A 122 -8.10 -30.05 -0.18
CA ARG A 122 -9.05 -29.19 -0.89
C ARG A 122 -9.31 -27.91 -0.10
N ILE A 123 -9.62 -28.03 1.20
CA ILE A 123 -9.91 -26.88 2.06
C ILE A 123 -8.71 -25.94 2.14
N GLU A 124 -7.50 -26.48 2.31
CA GLU A 124 -6.26 -25.69 2.32
C GLU A 124 -6.06 -24.92 1.00
N ARG A 125 -6.20 -25.60 -0.14
CA ARG A 125 -6.09 -25.00 -1.47
C ARG A 125 -7.13 -23.91 -1.70
N ASP A 126 -8.38 -24.14 -1.29
CA ASP A 126 -9.47 -23.17 -1.42
C ASP A 126 -9.24 -21.95 -0.51
N SER A 127 -8.68 -22.15 0.69
CA SER A 127 -8.25 -21.05 1.57
C SER A 127 -7.16 -20.19 0.93
N MET A 128 -6.15 -20.79 0.31
CA MET A 128 -5.08 -20.06 -0.38
C MET A 128 -5.62 -19.30 -1.60
N LYS A 129 -6.59 -19.89 -2.32
CA LYS A 129 -7.28 -19.22 -3.42
C LYS A 129 -7.98 -17.95 -2.95
N ILE A 130 -8.68 -18.00 -1.81
CA ILE A 130 -9.38 -16.84 -1.23
C ILE A 130 -8.38 -15.73 -0.88
N MET A 131 -7.22 -16.08 -0.30
CA MET A 131 -6.16 -15.11 0.00
C MET A 131 -5.66 -14.42 -1.27
N MET A 132 -5.34 -15.19 -2.31
CA MET A 132 -4.92 -14.66 -3.61
C MET A 132 -5.99 -13.74 -4.24
N ASP A 133 -7.24 -14.19 -4.31
CA ASP A 133 -8.36 -13.43 -4.87
C ASP A 133 -8.57 -12.10 -4.13
N THR A 134 -8.37 -12.11 -2.81
CA THR A 134 -8.44 -10.92 -1.95
C THR A 134 -7.35 -9.91 -2.29
N GLN A 135 -6.10 -10.35 -2.47
CA GLN A 135 -5.00 -9.45 -2.84
C GLN A 135 -5.22 -8.85 -4.24
N PHE A 136 -5.68 -9.65 -5.20
CA PHE A 136 -6.06 -9.11 -6.51
C PHE A 136 -7.23 -8.12 -6.43
N ALA A 137 -8.21 -8.35 -5.55
CA ALA A 137 -9.30 -7.40 -5.32
C ALA A 137 -8.79 -6.07 -4.74
N LYS A 138 -7.82 -6.12 -3.81
CA LYS A 138 -7.16 -4.94 -3.23
C LYS A 138 -6.43 -4.13 -4.31
N ILE A 139 -5.67 -4.79 -5.19
CA ILE A 139 -4.99 -4.12 -6.32
C ILE A 139 -6.01 -3.43 -7.25
N ARG A 140 -7.09 -4.14 -7.64
CA ARG A 140 -8.16 -3.56 -8.47
C ARG A 140 -8.81 -2.34 -7.80
N TYR A 141 -9.00 -2.39 -6.48
CA TYR A 141 -9.54 -1.26 -5.73
C TYR A 141 -8.59 -0.06 -5.74
N ILE A 142 -7.29 -0.29 -5.50
CA ILE A 142 -6.27 0.78 -5.55
C ILE A 142 -6.23 1.45 -6.93
N HIS A 143 -6.23 0.67 -8.01
CA HIS A 143 -6.26 1.24 -9.37
C HIS A 143 -7.54 2.05 -9.65
N ARG A 144 -8.71 1.55 -9.25
CA ARG A 144 -9.95 2.34 -9.38
C ARG A 144 -9.89 3.66 -8.62
N ARG A 145 -9.27 3.65 -7.43
CA ARG A 145 -9.07 4.85 -6.60
C ARG A 145 -8.10 5.84 -7.22
N GLN A 146 -7.01 5.38 -7.83
CA GLN A 146 -6.06 6.23 -8.57
C GLN A 146 -6.76 6.91 -9.76
N LEU A 147 -7.49 6.15 -10.58
CA LEU A 147 -8.25 6.68 -11.72
C LEU A 147 -9.33 7.72 -11.35
N GLN A 148 -9.82 7.70 -10.11
CA GLN A 148 -10.77 8.70 -9.60
C GLN A 148 -10.07 9.97 -9.09
N ASN A 149 -8.85 9.84 -8.57
CA ASN A 149 -8.07 10.97 -8.07
C ASN A 149 -7.44 11.77 -9.21
N ASP A 150 -7.24 11.16 -10.38
CA ASP A 150 -6.67 11.79 -11.58
C ASP A 150 -7.70 12.58 -12.43
N LYS A 151 -8.95 12.68 -11.97
CA LYS A 151 -10.05 13.40 -12.63
C LYS A 151 -10.41 14.69 -11.89
#